data_AF-A0A1Z7LQU2-F1
#
_entry.id   AF-A0A1Z7LQU2-F1
#
_cell.length_a   1.000
_cell.length_b   1.000
_cell.length_c   1.000
_cell.angle_alpha   90.00
_cell.angle_beta   90.00
_cell.angle_gamma   90.00
#
_symmetry.space_group_name_H-M   'P 1'
#
loop_
_entity.id
_entity.type
_entity.pdbx_description
1 polymer ?
#
loop_
_entity_poly.entity_id
_entity_poly.type
_entity_poly.pdbx_seq_one_letter_code
_entity_poly.pdbx_strand_id
1 'polypeptide(L)'
;MCYTYNRQKHPFPVDEKPGKDRIMRNNKRKRKTQNKRRQTARNEDFIMKPSVDWCFKELMRNPKTRKGFIAVLLQVKPEEIDETILLENELPKEAEEEKQGILDVHVCLADGMQIDIEMQVFYVEYWDERLLFYLSKMYAGQIKAGESYRILKKCIQVSVLNFERFPDDDFCYRTVHFWDEMAGKKYTDKLEIQILELPKLQKKASGPEDVMEWMRFFRG
;
A
#
# COMPACT_ATOMS: atom_id res chain seq x y z
N MET A 1 0.00 -84.34 45.28
CA MET A 1 0.76 -85.32 44.48
C MET A 1 0.23 -85.30 43.06
N CYS A 2 1.13 -85.10 42.09
CA CYS A 2 1.13 -85.78 40.79
C CYS A 2 0.12 -85.44 39.66
N TYR A 3 0.74 -85.14 38.51
CA TYR A 3 0.40 -85.47 37.11
C TYR A 3 -0.64 -84.66 36.28
N THR A 4 -0.07 -83.87 35.34
CA THR A 4 -0.26 -83.89 33.87
C THR A 4 -1.64 -84.14 33.26
N TYR A 5 -2.03 -83.33 32.25
CA TYR A 5 -2.05 -83.78 30.84
C TYR A 5 -2.30 -82.63 29.84
N ASN A 6 -1.72 -82.81 28.66
CA ASN A 6 -1.70 -81.91 27.50
C ASN A 6 -2.82 -82.29 26.51
N ARG A 7 -3.45 -81.33 25.83
CA ARG A 7 -4.06 -81.56 24.50
C ARG A 7 -4.28 -80.25 23.74
N GLN A 8 -3.62 -80.14 22.59
CA GLN A 8 -3.92 -79.19 21.52
C GLN A 8 -5.20 -79.61 20.76
N LYS A 9 -6.04 -78.65 20.33
CA LYS A 9 -6.20 -78.26 18.91
C LYS A 9 -7.39 -77.28 18.68
N HIS A 10 -6.99 -76.16 18.08
CA HIS A 10 -7.64 -75.21 17.15
C HIS A 10 -8.97 -74.49 17.46
N PRO A 11 -9.07 -73.19 17.08
CA PRO A 11 -10.13 -72.28 17.51
C PRO A 11 -11.23 -72.09 16.44
N PHE A 12 -12.43 -71.74 16.91
CA PHE A 12 -13.48 -71.11 16.11
C PHE A 12 -13.10 -69.66 15.77
N PRO A 13 -13.44 -69.12 14.59
CA PRO A 13 -13.19 -67.71 14.29
C PRO A 13 -14.15 -66.82 15.09
N VAL A 14 -13.60 -65.83 15.77
CA VAL A 14 -14.34 -64.74 16.42
C VAL A 14 -14.39 -63.58 15.44
N ASP A 15 -15.59 -63.07 15.16
CA ASP A 15 -15.81 -61.87 14.35
C ASP A 15 -15.07 -60.65 14.95
N GLU A 16 -14.03 -60.18 14.25
CA GLU A 16 -13.34 -58.92 14.58
C GLU A 16 -14.24 -57.73 14.27
N LYS A 17 -14.71 -57.04 15.33
CA LYS A 17 -15.23 -55.68 15.21
C LYS A 17 -14.09 -54.76 14.69
N PRO A 18 -14.31 -53.94 13.64
CA PRO A 18 -13.25 -53.11 13.10
C PRO A 18 -12.72 -52.11 14.15
N GLY A 19 -11.42 -52.20 14.40
CA GLY A 19 -10.70 -51.51 15.47
C GLY A 19 -10.77 -49.98 15.44
N LYS A 20 -10.78 -49.40 16.65
CA LYS A 20 -10.74 -47.95 16.96
C LYS A 20 -9.61 -47.18 16.25
N ASP A 21 -8.57 -47.87 15.79
CA ASP A 21 -7.44 -47.28 15.04
C ASP A 21 -7.83 -46.71 13.68
N ARG A 22 -8.82 -47.29 13.01
CA ARG A 22 -9.27 -46.79 11.69
C ARG A 22 -9.98 -45.45 11.82
N ILE A 23 -10.71 -45.25 12.92
CA ILE A 23 -11.44 -44.00 13.23
C ILE A 23 -10.45 -42.88 13.59
N MET A 24 -9.43 -43.18 14.39
CA MET A 24 -8.39 -42.19 14.74
C MET A 24 -7.55 -41.74 13.55
N ARG A 25 -7.18 -42.66 12.64
CA ARG A 25 -6.46 -42.31 11.39
C ARG A 25 -7.31 -41.44 10.46
N ASN A 26 -8.62 -41.70 10.36
CA ASN A 26 -9.53 -40.89 9.57
C ASN A 26 -9.75 -39.48 10.15
N ASN A 27 -9.76 -39.33 11.49
CA ASN A 27 -9.86 -38.01 12.12
C ASN A 27 -8.56 -37.19 12.00
N LYS A 28 -7.38 -37.82 12.08
CA LYS A 28 -6.10 -37.15 11.78
C LYS A 28 -5.98 -36.74 10.32
N ARG A 29 -6.45 -37.58 9.38
CA ARG A 29 -6.51 -37.24 7.95
C ARG A 29 -7.51 -36.11 7.70
N LYS A 30 -8.75 -36.18 8.21
CA LYS A 30 -9.74 -35.10 8.09
C LYS A 30 -9.23 -33.78 8.67
N ARG A 31 -8.58 -33.78 9.85
CA ARG A 31 -7.95 -32.57 10.44
C ARG A 31 -6.78 -32.05 9.61
N LYS A 32 -5.92 -32.91 9.06
CA LYS A 32 -4.87 -32.49 8.10
C LYS A 32 -5.47 -31.91 6.82
N THR A 33 -6.55 -32.48 6.28
CA THR A 33 -7.21 -31.99 5.06
C THR A 33 -8.01 -30.71 5.33
N GLN A 34 -8.58 -30.53 6.52
CA GLN A 34 -9.23 -29.27 6.94
C GLN A 34 -8.22 -28.16 7.21
N ASN A 35 -7.06 -28.47 7.82
CA ASN A 35 -5.97 -27.49 7.96
C ASN A 35 -5.31 -27.17 6.62
N LYS A 36 -5.16 -28.14 5.72
CA LYS A 36 -4.65 -27.92 4.36
C LYS A 36 -5.64 -27.09 3.54
N ARG A 37 -6.95 -27.34 3.66
CA ARG A 37 -8.03 -26.53 3.06
C ARG A 37 -8.13 -25.12 3.66
N ARG A 38 -7.90 -24.95 4.97
CA ARG A 38 -7.83 -23.64 5.64
C ARG A 38 -6.55 -22.87 5.32
N GLN A 39 -5.44 -23.55 5.03
CA GLN A 39 -4.22 -22.92 4.52
C GLN A 39 -4.33 -22.55 3.04
N THR A 40 -4.95 -23.37 2.20
CA THR A 40 -5.20 -23.03 0.79
C THR A 40 -6.28 -21.97 0.60
N ALA A 41 -7.16 -21.74 1.57
CA ALA A 41 -8.14 -20.65 1.52
C ALA A 41 -7.58 -19.31 2.01
N ARG A 42 -6.33 -19.27 2.48
CA ARG A 42 -5.66 -18.06 2.99
C ARG A 42 -4.63 -17.47 2.03
N ASN A 43 -4.35 -18.17 0.94
CA ASN A 43 -3.72 -17.65 -0.25
C ASN A 43 -4.79 -17.60 -1.33
N GLU A 44 -5.69 -16.63 -1.25
CA GLU A 44 -6.08 -16.00 -2.51
C GLU A 44 -4.80 -15.30 -2.96
N ASP A 45 -4.02 -16.00 -3.80
CA ASP A 45 -2.90 -15.37 -4.50
C ASP A 45 -3.54 -14.25 -5.32
N PHE A 46 -3.53 -13.03 -4.76
CA PHE A 46 -4.04 -11.86 -5.42
C PHE A 46 -3.37 -11.83 -6.79
N ILE A 47 -4.16 -11.96 -7.87
CA ILE A 47 -3.63 -12.16 -9.23
C ILE A 47 -2.61 -11.05 -9.57
N MET A 48 -2.77 -9.85 -9.00
CA MET A 48 -1.75 -8.79 -8.94
C MET A 48 -1.99 -7.77 -7.83
N LYS A 49 -1.15 -7.69 -6.79
CA LYS A 49 -1.37 -6.78 -5.65
C LYS A 49 -1.54 -5.31 -6.08
N PRO A 50 -2.38 -4.50 -5.38
CA PRO A 50 -2.52 -3.07 -5.69
C PRO A 50 -1.22 -2.26 -5.59
N SER A 51 -0.26 -2.71 -4.78
CA SER A 51 1.08 -2.10 -4.69
C SER A 51 1.99 -2.37 -5.90
N VAL A 52 1.59 -3.24 -6.84
CA VAL A 52 2.32 -3.43 -8.09
C VAL A 52 2.10 -2.19 -8.96
N ASP A 53 3.19 -1.59 -9.45
CA ASP A 53 3.20 -0.33 -10.22
C ASP A 53 2.09 -0.24 -11.27
N TRP A 54 1.99 -1.24 -12.14
CA TRP A 54 0.96 -1.28 -13.18
C TRP A 54 -0.47 -1.29 -12.61
N CYS A 55 -0.72 -2.10 -11.57
CA CYS A 55 -2.03 -2.19 -10.92
C CYS A 55 -2.39 -0.87 -10.24
N PHE A 56 -1.41 -0.25 -9.56
CA PHE A 56 -1.57 1.05 -8.93
C PHE A 56 -1.94 2.13 -9.95
N LYS A 57 -1.20 2.21 -11.06
CA LYS A 57 -1.48 3.16 -12.15
C LYS A 57 -2.86 2.94 -12.77
N GLU A 58 -3.27 1.68 -12.96
CA GLU A 58 -4.60 1.36 -13.49
C GLU A 58 -5.72 1.73 -12.51
N LEU A 59 -5.53 1.49 -11.21
CA LEU A 59 -6.44 1.95 -10.16
C LEU A 59 -6.58 3.49 -10.19
N MET A 60 -5.46 4.21 -10.35
CA MET A 60 -5.47 5.67 -10.43
C MET A 60 -6.00 6.20 -11.77
N ARG A 61 -6.09 5.39 -12.83
CA ARG A 61 -6.81 5.79 -14.07
C ARG A 61 -8.32 5.87 -13.85
N ASN A 62 -8.87 5.02 -12.97
CA ASN A 62 -10.29 5.09 -12.63
C ASN A 62 -10.62 6.40 -11.89
N PRO A 63 -11.49 7.28 -12.44
CA PRO A 63 -11.76 8.59 -11.84
C PRO A 63 -12.38 8.51 -10.45
N LYS A 64 -13.22 7.50 -10.17
CA LYS A 64 -13.85 7.33 -8.86
C LYS A 64 -12.82 6.90 -7.81
N THR A 65 -11.98 5.92 -8.14
CA THR A 65 -10.90 5.46 -7.27
C THR A 65 -9.92 6.58 -6.96
N ARG A 66 -9.42 7.27 -8.01
CA ARG A 66 -8.50 8.41 -7.86
C ARG A 66 -9.08 9.53 -7.01
N LYS A 67 -10.32 9.95 -7.30
CA LYS A 67 -11.02 10.98 -6.52
C LYS A 67 -11.20 10.59 -5.06
N GLY A 68 -11.60 9.34 -4.80
CA GLY A 68 -11.74 8.82 -3.44
C GLY A 68 -10.43 8.82 -2.66
N PHE A 69 -9.33 8.44 -3.31
CA PHE A 69 -8.02 8.46 -2.67
C PHE A 69 -7.52 9.89 -2.40
N ILE A 70 -7.65 10.80 -3.39
CA ILE A 70 -7.27 12.22 -3.22
C ILE A 70 -8.10 12.89 -2.13
N ALA A 71 -9.40 12.60 -2.02
CA ALA A 71 -10.26 13.16 -0.97
C ALA A 71 -9.71 12.87 0.43
N VAL A 72 -9.31 11.62 0.65
CA VAL A 72 -8.69 11.19 1.91
C VAL A 72 -7.33 11.85 2.13
N LEU A 73 -6.48 11.97 1.10
CA LEU A 73 -5.19 12.66 1.21
C LEU A 73 -5.34 14.17 1.53
N LEU A 74 -6.42 14.80 1.07
CA LEU A 74 -6.75 16.20 1.34
C LEU A 74 -7.59 16.39 2.61
N GLN A 75 -8.01 15.30 3.26
CA GLN A 75 -8.89 15.31 4.43
C GLN A 75 -10.22 16.05 4.19
N VAL A 76 -10.80 15.84 3.00
CA VAL A 76 -12.10 16.38 2.58
C VAL A 76 -13.02 15.25 2.13
N LYS A 77 -14.32 15.53 2.01
CA LYS A 77 -15.24 14.54 1.46
C LYS A 77 -15.06 14.41 -0.06
N PRO A 78 -15.29 13.23 -0.65
CA PRO A 78 -15.22 13.06 -2.10
C PRO A 78 -16.11 14.03 -2.88
N GLU A 79 -17.26 14.44 -2.32
CA GLU A 79 -18.18 15.40 -2.95
C GLU A 79 -17.61 16.82 -3.04
N GLU A 80 -16.60 17.16 -2.23
CA GLU A 80 -15.93 18.47 -2.23
C GLU A 80 -14.82 18.57 -3.29
N ILE A 81 -14.39 17.43 -3.83
CA ILE A 81 -13.50 17.40 -4.99
C ILE A 81 -14.36 17.47 -6.24
N ASP A 82 -14.10 18.42 -7.14
CA ASP A 82 -14.76 18.47 -8.44
C ASP A 82 -14.15 17.41 -9.40
N GLU A 83 -13.48 17.87 -10.45
CA GLU A 83 -12.81 17.05 -11.45
C GLU A 83 -11.36 16.78 -11.05
N THR A 84 -10.89 15.58 -11.35
CA THR A 84 -9.49 15.19 -11.23
C THR A 84 -8.97 14.84 -12.63
N ILE A 85 -8.11 15.70 -13.18
CA ILE A 85 -7.58 15.57 -14.54
C ILE A 85 -6.22 14.89 -14.46
N LEU A 86 -6.02 13.81 -15.21
CA LEU A 86 -4.69 13.22 -15.37
C LEU A 86 -3.90 14.05 -16.39
N LEU A 87 -2.75 14.57 -15.97
CA LEU A 87 -1.82 15.29 -16.82
C LEU A 87 -0.80 14.32 -17.43
N GLU A 88 0.03 14.84 -18.34
CA GLU A 88 1.20 14.11 -18.81
C GLU A 88 2.18 13.87 -17.66
N ASN A 89 2.71 12.66 -17.61
CA ASN A 89 3.64 12.22 -16.58
C ASN A 89 5.05 12.78 -16.79
N GLU A 90 5.38 13.18 -18.02
CA GLU A 90 6.66 13.78 -18.36
C GLU A 90 6.62 15.28 -18.11
N LEU A 91 7.35 15.74 -17.09
CA LEU A 91 7.51 17.17 -16.83
C LEU A 91 8.38 17.81 -17.93
N PRO A 92 8.01 19.01 -18.40
CA PRO A 92 8.67 19.65 -19.52
C PRO A 92 10.15 19.94 -19.23
N LYS A 93 10.95 20.00 -20.29
CA LYS A 93 12.34 20.46 -20.26
C LYS A 93 12.46 21.76 -21.04
N GLU A 94 13.27 22.70 -20.55
CA GLU A 94 13.59 23.92 -21.29
C GLU A 94 14.81 23.73 -22.20
N ALA A 95 15.71 22.82 -21.82
CA ALA A 95 16.90 22.46 -22.59
C ALA A 95 17.11 20.93 -22.64
N GLU A 96 17.88 20.46 -23.63
CA GLU A 96 18.05 19.02 -23.89
C GLU A 96 18.78 18.31 -22.72
N GLU A 97 19.78 18.99 -22.17
CA GLU A 97 20.62 18.58 -21.05
C GLU A 97 19.91 18.50 -19.70
N GLU A 98 18.70 19.06 -19.59
CA GLU A 98 17.95 19.00 -18.35
C GLU A 98 17.50 17.57 -18.03
N LYS A 99 17.51 17.23 -16.74
CA LYS A 99 16.90 15.99 -16.28
C LYS A 99 15.38 16.07 -16.49
N GLN A 100 14.82 15.06 -17.15
CA GLN A 100 13.38 14.91 -17.28
C GLN A 100 12.79 14.40 -15.97
N GLY A 101 11.74 15.06 -15.48
CA GLY A 101 10.90 14.53 -14.41
C GLY A 101 9.88 13.59 -15.02
N ILE A 102 9.80 12.35 -14.53
CA ILE A 102 8.82 11.37 -14.99
C ILE A 102 8.07 10.90 -13.76
N LEU A 103 6.82 11.35 -13.68
CA LEU A 103 5.90 11.11 -12.57
C LEU A 103 5.08 9.83 -12.82
N ASP A 104 4.61 9.20 -11.76
CA ASP A 104 3.76 8.02 -11.87
C ASP A 104 2.30 8.39 -12.15
N VAL A 105 1.72 9.29 -11.34
CA VAL A 105 0.31 9.70 -11.43
C VAL A 105 0.22 11.19 -11.18
N HIS A 106 0.30 11.96 -12.27
CA HIS A 106 0.21 13.41 -12.22
C HIS A 106 -1.25 13.88 -12.36
N VAL A 107 -1.79 14.50 -11.32
CA VAL A 107 -3.20 14.94 -11.24
C VAL A 107 -3.30 16.44 -11.07
N CYS A 108 -4.20 17.08 -11.80
CA CYS A 108 -4.62 18.46 -11.60
C CYS A 108 -6.06 18.52 -11.11
N LEU A 109 -6.32 19.34 -10.09
CA LEU A 109 -7.65 19.64 -9.58
C LEU A 109 -8.22 20.91 -10.23
N ALA A 110 -9.53 21.14 -10.07
CA ALA A 110 -10.23 22.27 -10.66
C ALA A 110 -9.69 23.65 -10.25
N ASP A 111 -9.10 23.78 -9.05
CA ASP A 111 -8.48 25.02 -8.56
C ASP A 111 -7.04 25.23 -9.07
N GLY A 112 -6.52 24.26 -9.83
CA GLY A 112 -5.17 24.20 -10.39
C GLY A 112 -4.13 23.56 -9.47
N MET A 113 -4.52 23.07 -8.28
CA MET A 113 -3.61 22.28 -7.44
C MET A 113 -3.14 21.04 -8.20
N GLN A 114 -1.84 20.74 -8.11
CA GLN A 114 -1.25 19.55 -8.72
C GLN A 114 -0.81 18.56 -7.65
N ILE A 115 -1.02 17.28 -7.92
CA ILE A 115 -0.68 16.17 -7.03
C ILE A 115 0.06 15.12 -7.85
N ASP A 116 1.23 14.73 -7.40
CA ASP A 116 1.91 13.53 -7.90
C ASP A 116 1.78 12.41 -6.87
N ILE A 117 1.44 11.20 -7.32
CA ILE A 117 1.24 10.04 -6.46
C ILE A 117 2.10 8.87 -6.96
N GLU A 118 3.06 8.48 -6.12
CA GLU A 118 4.11 7.51 -6.45
C GLU A 118 3.96 6.24 -5.58
N MET A 119 4.00 5.06 -6.21
CA MET A 119 4.01 3.77 -5.51
C MET A 119 5.42 3.19 -5.54
N GLN A 120 6.06 3.08 -4.38
CA GLN A 120 7.48 2.73 -4.29
C GLN A 120 7.65 1.41 -3.55
N VAL A 121 7.85 0.35 -4.34
CA VAL A 121 8.01 -1.03 -3.82
C VAL A 121 9.41 -1.28 -3.27
N PHE A 122 10.43 -0.66 -3.87
CA PHE A 122 11.84 -0.85 -3.51
C PHE A 122 12.44 0.43 -2.94
N TYR A 123 13.36 0.25 -1.98
CA TYR A 123 14.14 1.36 -1.43
C TYR A 123 15.06 1.94 -2.51
N VAL A 124 15.15 3.28 -2.55
CA VAL A 124 16.04 4.03 -3.42
C VAL A 124 16.92 4.92 -2.55
N GLU A 125 18.23 4.91 -2.78
CA GLU A 125 19.21 5.63 -1.94
C GLU A 125 19.00 7.15 -1.99
N TYR A 126 18.77 7.70 -3.18
CA TYR A 126 18.58 9.13 -3.45
C TYR A 126 17.09 9.52 -3.52
N TRP A 127 16.28 8.91 -2.66
CA TRP A 127 14.83 9.11 -2.68
C TRP A 127 14.44 10.54 -2.32
N ASP A 128 15.09 11.16 -1.33
CA ASP A 128 14.79 12.54 -0.92
C ASP A 128 15.07 13.53 -2.05
N GLU A 129 16.23 13.40 -2.69
CA GLU A 129 16.63 14.25 -3.81
C GLU A 129 15.68 14.10 -4.99
N ARG A 130 15.26 12.87 -5.31
CA ARG A 130 14.31 12.62 -6.39
C ARG A 130 12.94 13.19 -6.08
N LEU A 131 12.45 12.97 -4.87
CA LEU A 131 11.17 13.50 -4.41
C LEU A 131 11.16 15.04 -4.49
N LEU A 132 12.20 15.68 -3.94
CA LEU A 132 12.31 17.13 -3.94
C LEU A 132 12.48 17.68 -5.36
N PHE A 133 13.21 16.97 -6.22
CA PHE A 133 13.34 17.33 -7.63
C PHE A 133 11.98 17.30 -8.34
N TYR A 134 11.17 16.25 -8.18
CA TYR A 134 9.84 16.17 -8.79
C TYR A 134 8.89 17.23 -8.27
N LEU A 135 8.79 17.39 -6.95
CA LEU A 135 7.94 18.40 -6.33
C LEU A 135 8.31 19.82 -6.79
N SER A 136 9.61 20.13 -6.84
CA SER A 136 10.09 21.45 -7.27
C SER A 136 9.86 21.69 -8.75
N LYS A 137 10.12 20.69 -9.61
CA LYS A 137 9.92 20.80 -11.05
C LYS A 137 8.44 20.88 -11.43
N MET A 138 7.56 20.18 -10.71
CA MET A 138 6.11 20.29 -10.86
C MET A 138 5.63 21.70 -10.52
N TYR A 139 6.13 22.29 -9.43
CA TYR A 139 5.78 23.67 -9.05
C TYR A 139 6.32 24.71 -10.02
N ALA A 140 7.59 24.62 -10.39
CA ALA A 140 8.22 25.54 -11.33
C ALA A 140 7.63 25.43 -12.75
N GLY A 141 7.21 24.24 -13.18
CA GLY A 141 6.64 23.99 -14.51
C GLY A 141 5.27 24.60 -14.75
N GLN A 142 4.62 25.15 -13.71
CA GLN A 142 3.31 25.82 -13.85
C GLN A 142 3.38 27.21 -14.50
N ILE A 143 4.57 27.83 -14.56
CA ILE A 143 4.74 29.23 -14.95
C ILE A 143 5.64 29.37 -16.17
N LYS A 144 5.32 30.34 -17.03
CA LYS A 144 6.09 30.71 -18.22
C LYS A 144 6.65 32.12 -18.10
N ALA A 145 7.64 32.43 -18.95
CA ALA A 145 8.25 33.75 -19.02
C ALA A 145 7.19 34.85 -19.23
N GLY A 146 7.23 35.89 -18.40
CA GLY A 146 6.31 37.02 -18.44
C GLY A 146 5.02 36.86 -17.61
N GLU A 147 4.75 35.67 -17.07
CA GLU A 147 3.59 35.45 -16.21
C GLU A 147 3.85 35.91 -14.76
N SER A 148 2.78 36.22 -14.04
CA SER A 148 2.86 36.60 -12.63
C SER A 148 3.00 35.35 -11.75
N TYR A 149 3.90 35.36 -10.77
CA TYR A 149 4.02 34.30 -9.76
C TYR A 149 2.73 34.00 -8.97
N ARG A 150 1.73 34.88 -9.03
CA ARG A 150 0.41 34.66 -8.42
C ARG A 150 -0.35 33.47 -9.03
N ILE A 151 0.02 33.02 -10.23
CA ILE A 151 -0.62 31.86 -10.85
C ILE A 151 -0.20 30.54 -10.18
N LEU A 152 0.94 30.51 -9.48
CA LEU A 152 1.48 29.29 -8.88
C LEU A 152 0.52 28.69 -7.84
N LYS A 153 0.10 27.46 -8.12
CA LYS A 153 -0.80 26.66 -7.31
C LYS A 153 -0.04 25.66 -6.47
N LYS A 154 -0.73 25.16 -5.44
CA LYS A 154 -0.17 24.19 -4.52
C LYS A 154 0.23 22.91 -5.26
N CYS A 155 1.36 22.35 -4.86
CA CYS A 155 1.85 21.05 -5.30
C CYS A 155 1.97 20.11 -4.11
N ILE A 156 1.50 18.87 -4.27
CA ILE A 156 1.61 17.82 -3.26
C ILE A 156 2.34 16.63 -3.87
N GLN A 157 3.44 16.22 -3.26
CA GLN A 157 4.02 14.91 -3.53
C GLN A 157 3.45 13.89 -2.55
N VAL A 158 2.89 12.81 -3.07
CA VAL A 158 2.40 11.69 -2.26
C VAL A 158 3.25 10.47 -2.57
N SER A 159 3.82 9.86 -1.53
CA SER A 159 4.64 8.66 -1.66
C SER A 159 4.08 7.52 -0.84
N VAL A 160 3.63 6.48 -1.54
CA VAL A 160 3.15 5.24 -0.94
C VAL A 160 4.29 4.23 -0.93
N LEU A 161 4.87 4.00 0.24
CA LEU A 161 6.08 3.21 0.44
C LEU A 161 5.73 1.80 0.90
N ASN A 162 6.26 0.79 0.21
CA ASN A 162 6.20 -0.60 0.67
C ASN A 162 7.42 -1.01 1.52
N PHE A 163 8.11 -0.02 2.10
CA PHE A 163 9.24 -0.18 3.00
C PHE A 163 9.16 0.86 4.12
N GLU A 164 9.92 0.66 5.20
CA GLU A 164 10.02 1.63 6.29
C GLU A 164 11.17 2.60 6.00
N ARG A 165 10.82 3.88 5.88
CA ARG A 165 11.74 5.00 5.68
C ARG A 165 12.11 5.66 7.00
N PHE A 166 11.18 5.73 7.95
CA PHE A 166 11.38 6.36 9.25
C PHE A 166 11.32 5.31 10.36
N PRO A 167 12.40 4.53 10.61
CA PRO A 167 12.36 3.42 11.55
C PRO A 167 12.22 3.85 13.02
N ASP A 168 12.49 5.12 13.33
CA ASP A 168 12.53 5.65 14.70
C ASP A 168 11.14 5.98 15.28
N ASP A 169 10.07 5.84 14.50
CA ASP A 169 8.70 6.11 14.93
C ASP A 169 7.68 5.13 14.31
N ASP A 170 6.45 5.13 14.86
CA ASP A 170 5.34 4.29 14.40
C ASP A 170 4.33 5.05 13.49
N PHE A 171 4.64 6.27 13.05
CA PHE A 171 3.75 7.06 12.19
C PHE A 171 3.69 6.43 10.79
N CYS A 172 2.55 5.83 10.46
CA CYS A 172 2.32 5.20 9.16
C CYS A 172 1.92 6.22 8.08
N TYR A 173 1.43 7.39 8.49
CA TYR A 173 1.14 8.52 7.63
C TYR A 173 1.76 9.78 8.24
N ARG A 174 2.43 10.59 7.41
CA ARG A 174 2.95 11.89 7.81
C ARG A 174 2.82 12.90 6.68
N THR A 175 2.67 14.16 7.09
CA THR A 175 2.69 15.31 6.20
C THR A 175 3.85 16.22 6.59
N VAL A 176 4.65 16.64 5.61
CA VAL A 176 5.81 17.51 5.79
C VAL A 176 5.59 18.82 5.05
N HIS A 177 5.96 19.93 5.69
CA HIS A 177 5.80 21.29 5.18
C HIS A 177 7.06 22.11 5.40
N PHE A 178 7.18 23.23 4.67
CA PHE A 178 8.12 24.28 5.03
C PHE A 178 7.68 25.00 6.31
N TRP A 179 8.62 25.15 7.24
CA TRP A 179 8.37 25.62 8.59
C TRP A 179 9.25 26.81 8.93
N ASP A 180 8.67 27.82 9.60
CA ASP A 180 9.40 28.89 10.26
C ASP A 180 9.78 28.42 11.66
N GLU A 181 11.07 28.15 11.86
CA GLU A 181 11.60 27.62 13.12
C GLU A 181 11.37 28.57 14.30
N MET A 182 11.58 29.88 14.09
CA MET A 182 11.47 30.87 15.15
C MET A 182 10.02 31.15 15.52
N ALA A 183 9.14 31.23 14.54
CA ALA A 183 7.73 31.48 14.77
C ALA A 183 6.93 30.22 15.12
N GLY A 184 7.52 29.02 14.95
CA GLY A 184 6.84 27.76 15.25
C GLY A 184 5.58 27.56 14.41
N LYS A 185 5.60 27.97 13.14
CA LYS A 185 4.44 27.87 12.24
C LYS A 185 4.84 27.51 10.82
N LYS A 186 3.87 26.97 10.07
CA LYS A 186 4.00 26.73 8.64
C LYS A 186 4.32 28.03 7.89
N TYR A 187 5.39 28.02 7.10
CA TYR A 187 5.82 29.19 6.33
C TYR A 187 4.90 29.44 5.13
N THR A 188 4.55 28.38 4.41
CA THR A 188 3.69 28.42 3.23
C THR A 188 2.99 27.07 3.03
N ASP A 189 1.87 27.06 2.32
CA ASP A 189 1.10 25.88 1.92
C ASP A 189 1.29 25.47 0.46
N LYS A 190 2.20 26.14 -0.27
CA LYS A 190 2.43 25.91 -1.70
C LYS A 190 3.07 24.57 -2.03
N LEU A 191 3.88 24.02 -1.14
CA LEU A 191 4.57 22.75 -1.33
C LEU A 191 4.31 21.84 -0.14
N GLU A 192 3.98 20.59 -0.41
CA GLU A 192 3.63 19.61 0.60
C GLU A 192 4.13 18.22 0.21
N ILE A 193 4.58 17.45 1.20
CA ILE A 193 4.98 16.06 1.03
C ILE A 193 4.12 15.22 1.95
N GLN A 194 3.52 14.16 1.42
CA GLN A 194 2.77 13.17 2.17
C GLN A 194 3.42 11.80 1.99
N ILE A 195 3.65 11.09 3.09
CA ILE A 195 4.35 9.80 3.08
C ILE A 195 3.50 8.77 3.80
N LEU A 196 3.18 7.68 3.10
CA LEU A 196 2.37 6.55 3.56
C LEU A 196 3.26 5.31 3.61
N GLU A 197 3.64 4.84 4.80
CA GLU A 197 4.50 3.67 4.99
C GLU A 197 3.65 2.41 5.25
N LEU A 198 3.36 1.64 4.20
CA LEU A 198 2.47 0.46 4.25
C LEU A 198 2.90 -0.59 5.28
N PRO A 199 4.20 -0.90 5.50
CA PRO A 199 4.61 -1.89 6.50
C PRO A 199 4.22 -1.53 7.94
N LYS A 200 4.14 -0.24 8.27
CA LYS A 200 3.81 0.24 9.63
C LYS A 200 2.38 -0.05 10.06
N LEU A 201 1.48 -0.37 9.12
CA LEU A 201 0.12 -0.83 9.43
C LEU A 201 0.07 -2.12 10.28
N GLN A 202 1.13 -2.92 10.25
CA GLN A 202 1.22 -4.16 11.04
C GLN A 202 1.65 -3.93 12.49
N LYS A 203 2.13 -2.73 12.81
CA LYS A 203 2.56 -2.31 14.15
C LYS A 203 1.42 -1.52 14.81
N LYS A 204 1.75 -0.75 15.85
CA LYS A 204 0.82 0.20 16.47
C LYS A 204 0.66 1.44 15.56
N ALA A 205 -0.03 1.24 14.44
CA ALA A 205 -0.22 2.28 13.43
C ALA A 205 -0.95 3.49 14.02
N SER A 206 -0.45 4.69 13.73
CA SER A 206 -1.12 5.95 14.02
C SER A 206 -1.24 6.78 12.75
N GLY A 207 -2.45 7.30 12.49
CA GLY A 207 -2.80 8.14 11.34
C GLY A 207 -4.33 8.31 11.25
N PRO A 208 -4.84 9.12 10.30
CA PRO A 208 -6.26 9.19 9.99
C PRO A 208 -6.79 7.82 9.55
N GLU A 209 -7.96 7.40 10.05
CA GLU A 209 -8.49 6.04 9.81
C GLU A 209 -8.80 5.80 8.33
N ASP A 210 -9.35 6.81 7.65
CA ASP A 210 -9.65 6.77 6.22
C ASP A 210 -8.38 6.59 5.35
N VAL A 211 -7.29 7.26 5.71
CA VAL A 211 -5.96 7.05 5.09
C VAL A 211 -5.50 5.61 5.33
N MET A 212 -5.61 5.12 6.57
CA MET A 212 -5.20 3.77 6.92
C MET A 212 -6.03 2.69 6.19
N GLU A 213 -7.31 2.91 5.93
CA GLU A 213 -8.15 2.02 5.11
C GLU A 213 -7.60 1.90 3.67
N TRP A 214 -7.26 3.02 3.04
CA TRP A 214 -6.60 3.00 1.73
C TRP A 214 -5.24 2.32 1.76
N MET A 215 -4.43 2.58 2.80
CA MET A 215 -3.14 1.91 2.97
C MET A 215 -3.31 0.39 3.11
N ARG A 216 -4.32 -0.09 3.85
CA ARG A 216 -4.61 -1.53 3.98
C ARG A 216 -5.01 -2.13 2.63
N PHE A 217 -5.82 -1.40 1.85
CA PHE A 217 -6.16 -1.79 0.49
C PHE A 217 -4.91 -1.91 -0.39
N PHE A 218 -4.00 -0.93 -0.36
CA PHE A 218 -2.78 -0.98 -1.18
C PHE A 218 -1.83 -2.12 -0.81
N ARG A 219 -1.72 -2.42 0.48
CA ARG A 219 -0.85 -3.48 1.00
C ARG A 219 -1.28 -4.88 0.54
N GLY A 220 -2.59 -5.10 0.38
CA GLY A 220 -3.19 -6.41 0.14
C GLY A 220 -3.34 -7.26 1.40
#